data_AF-E9UQU1-F1
#
_entry.id   AF-E9UQU1-F1
#
_cell.length_a   1.000
_cell.length_b   1.000
_cell.length_c   1.000
_cell.angle_alpha   90.00
_cell.angle_beta   90.00
_cell.angle_gamma   90.00
#
_symmetry.space_group_name_H-M   'P 1'
#
loop_
_entity.id
_entity.type
_entity.pdbx_description
1 polymer ?
#
loop_
_entity_poly.entity_id
_entity_poly.type
_entity_poly.pdbx_seq_one_letter_code
_entity_poly.pdbx_strand_id
1 'polypeptide(L)'
;MLDGAAAARTARAQGEDPGMLPLFPATADEARAIGGEHAAEGFDYYCTPRADHERAAKAFDWTSVDRMAMFDAFAQIPLIGQRPLLMVVGTRAETAWMTTEAFQRAVGPKEAFWVEGASHVDLYDREPYVGAAVERLGAFFTQNLGVRVG
;
A
#
# COMPACT_ATOMS: atom_id res chain seq x y z
N MET A 1 17.05 -0.45 9.83
CA MET A 1 16.23 -1.67 9.74
C MET A 1 17.03 -2.88 9.29
N LEU A 2 17.90 -2.78 8.26
CA LEU A 2 18.71 -3.91 7.78
C LEU A 2 19.62 -4.55 8.84
N ASP A 3 20.26 -3.75 9.69
CA ASP A 3 21.08 -4.29 10.80
C ASP A 3 20.25 -5.13 11.78
N GLY A 4 19.02 -4.68 12.07
CA GLY A 4 18.07 -5.41 12.91
C GLY A 4 17.65 -6.74 12.28
N ALA A 5 17.40 -6.75 10.97
CA ALA A 5 17.11 -7.98 10.24
C ALA A 5 18.32 -8.95 10.22
N ALA A 6 19.54 -8.44 10.07
CA ALA A 6 20.77 -9.24 10.14
C ALA A 6 20.99 -9.87 11.52
N ALA A 7 20.78 -9.09 12.58
CA ALA A 7 20.83 -9.60 13.95
C ALA A 7 19.77 -10.69 14.18
N ALA A 8 18.53 -10.45 13.74
CA ALA A 8 17.43 -11.40 13.88
C ALA A 8 17.68 -12.73 13.15
N ARG A 9 18.28 -12.69 11.94
CA ARG A 9 18.69 -13.91 11.22
C ARG A 9 19.74 -14.70 12.01
N THR A 10 20.70 -14.01 12.62
CA THR A 10 21.78 -14.64 13.40
C THR A 10 21.22 -15.32 14.65
N ALA A 11 20.37 -14.62 15.40
CA ALA A 11 19.68 -15.16 16.58
C ALA A 11 18.87 -16.41 16.23
N ARG A 12 18.09 -16.36 15.14
CA ARG A 12 17.31 -17.51 14.68
C ARG A 12 18.18 -18.71 14.28
N ALA A 13 19.34 -18.48 13.67
CA ALA A 13 20.30 -19.53 13.33
C ALA A 13 20.91 -20.19 14.58
N GLN A 14 20.96 -19.47 15.71
CA GLN A 14 21.40 -19.97 17.01
C GLN A 14 20.29 -20.67 17.81
N GLY A 15 19.07 -20.74 17.27
CA GLY A 15 17.90 -21.34 17.93
C GLY A 15 17.14 -20.38 18.84
N GLU A 16 17.42 -19.09 18.77
CA GLU A 16 16.76 -18.04 19.55
C GLU A 16 15.53 -17.47 18.81
N ASP A 17 14.61 -16.86 19.56
CA ASP A 17 13.47 -16.11 19.00
C ASP A 17 13.82 -14.60 18.96
N PRO A 18 14.01 -14.00 17.78
CA PRO A 18 14.32 -12.57 17.66
C PRO A 18 13.10 -11.66 17.85
N GLY A 19 11.92 -12.23 18.13
CA GLY A 19 10.65 -11.51 18.17
C GLY A 19 10.23 -11.00 16.79
N MET A 20 9.30 -10.04 16.79
CA MET A 20 8.76 -9.42 15.58
C MET A 20 8.93 -7.91 15.64
N LEU A 21 9.03 -7.27 14.47
CA LEU A 21 9.08 -5.82 14.33
C LEU A 21 7.65 -5.25 14.36
N PRO A 22 7.25 -4.46 15.38
CA PRO A 22 5.92 -3.85 15.42
C PRO A 22 5.68 -2.92 14.23
N LEU A 23 4.47 -2.95 13.67
CA LEU A 23 4.04 -2.10 12.56
C LEU A 23 3.57 -0.72 13.03
N PHE A 24 2.98 -0.65 14.21
CA PHE A 24 2.39 0.54 14.78
C PHE A 24 3.06 0.87 16.12
N PRO A 25 3.23 2.15 16.44
CA PRO A 25 3.66 2.56 17.78
C PRO A 25 2.54 2.35 18.80
N ALA A 26 2.75 2.74 20.06
CA ALA A 26 1.79 2.48 21.12
C ALA A 26 0.57 3.43 21.06
N THR A 27 0.74 4.62 20.49
CA THR A 27 -0.29 5.67 20.49
C THR A 27 -0.42 6.38 19.14
N ALA A 28 -1.58 7.00 18.92
CA ALA A 28 -1.84 7.83 17.74
C ALA A 28 -0.90 9.05 17.69
N ASP A 29 -0.55 9.63 18.84
CA ASP A 29 0.38 10.77 18.93
C ASP A 29 1.80 10.37 18.51
N GLU A 30 2.27 9.20 18.94
CA GLU A 30 3.54 8.63 18.49
C GLU A 30 3.51 8.33 16.98
N ALA A 31 2.41 7.78 16.46
CA ALA A 31 2.24 7.54 15.03
C ALA A 31 2.36 8.84 14.24
N ARG A 32 1.65 9.88 14.68
CA ARG A 32 1.70 11.21 14.07
C ARG A 32 3.09 11.82 14.13
N ALA A 33 3.80 11.65 15.25
CA ALA A 33 5.14 12.19 15.42
C ALA A 33 6.17 11.53 14.48
N ILE A 34 6.03 10.24 14.19
CA ILE A 34 6.99 9.48 13.37
C ILE A 34 6.70 9.60 11.87
N GLY A 35 5.42 9.59 11.47
CA GLY A 35 5.03 9.49 10.07
C GLY A 35 3.88 10.41 9.67
N GLY A 36 3.69 11.50 10.40
CA GLY A 36 2.77 12.57 10.02
C GLY A 36 1.30 12.14 9.95
N GLU A 37 0.58 12.71 8.99
CA GLU A 37 -0.84 12.41 8.79
C GLU A 37 -1.03 10.97 8.33
N HIS A 38 -0.21 10.48 7.39
CA HIS A 38 -0.32 9.12 6.88
C HIS A 38 -0.20 8.05 7.98
N ALA A 39 0.78 8.17 8.89
CA ALA A 39 0.92 7.22 9.99
C ALA A 39 -0.19 7.35 11.04
N ALA A 40 -0.65 8.57 11.33
CA ALA A 40 -1.75 8.79 12.25
C ALA A 40 -3.07 8.18 11.73
N GLU A 41 -3.36 8.35 10.44
CA GLU A 41 -4.52 7.74 9.79
C GLU A 41 -4.40 6.21 9.72
N GLY A 42 -3.21 5.69 9.44
CA GLY A 42 -2.94 4.26 9.48
C GLY A 42 -3.17 3.67 10.87
N PHE A 43 -2.69 4.35 11.92
CA PHE A 43 -2.97 3.96 13.30
C PHE A 43 -4.48 4.02 13.61
N ASP A 44 -5.18 5.09 13.23
CA ASP A 44 -6.63 5.20 13.44
C ASP A 44 -7.38 4.05 12.76
N TYR A 45 -7.04 3.72 11.52
CA TYR A 45 -7.67 2.63 10.78
C TYR A 45 -7.39 1.26 11.40
N TYR A 46 -6.12 0.94 11.66
CA TYR A 46 -5.74 -0.40 12.08
C TYR A 46 -5.78 -0.63 13.59
N CYS A 47 -5.69 0.39 14.45
CA CYS A 47 -5.51 0.22 15.90
C CYS A 47 -6.68 0.72 16.74
N THR A 48 -7.81 1.08 16.11
CA THR A 48 -9.03 1.55 16.79
C THR A 48 -10.27 0.78 16.30
N PRO A 49 -11.43 0.92 16.97
CA PRO A 49 -12.68 0.31 16.51
C PRO A 49 -13.13 0.73 15.10
N ARG A 50 -12.49 1.70 14.44
CA ARG A 50 -12.76 2.04 13.03
C ARG A 50 -12.63 0.83 12.12
N ALA A 51 -11.52 0.10 12.21
CA ALA A 51 -11.27 -1.07 11.35
C ALA A 51 -10.34 -2.14 11.98
N ASP A 52 -10.09 -2.08 13.29
CA ASP A 52 -9.28 -3.12 13.95
C ASP A 52 -9.91 -4.51 13.80
N HIS A 53 -9.03 -5.49 13.58
CA HIS A 53 -9.41 -6.87 13.35
C HIS A 53 -8.29 -7.82 13.80
N GLU A 54 -8.63 -8.85 14.59
CA GLU A 54 -7.69 -9.79 15.23
C GLU A 54 -6.72 -10.48 14.24
N ARG A 55 -7.18 -10.73 13.02
CA ARG A 55 -6.38 -11.36 11.94
C ARG A 55 -5.51 -10.40 11.13
N ALA A 56 -5.60 -9.09 11.37
CA ALA A 56 -4.73 -8.12 10.71
C ALA A 56 -3.35 -8.14 11.37
N ALA A 57 -2.29 -8.32 10.57
CA ALA A 57 -0.93 -8.32 11.09
C ALA A 57 -0.59 -6.97 11.73
N LYS A 58 -0.04 -7.01 12.96
CA LYS A 58 0.44 -5.82 13.70
C LYS A 58 1.96 -5.78 13.85
N ALA A 59 2.65 -6.76 13.26
CA ALA A 59 4.10 -6.86 13.27
C ALA A 59 4.60 -7.66 12.06
N PHE A 60 5.86 -7.44 11.69
CA PHE A 60 6.57 -8.22 10.69
C PHE A 60 7.53 -9.22 11.32
N ASP A 61 7.65 -10.41 10.73
CA ASP A 61 8.82 -11.25 10.96
C ASP A 61 10.05 -10.52 10.38
N TRP A 62 11.16 -10.49 11.12
CA TRP A 62 12.36 -9.78 10.70
C TRP A 62 12.92 -10.26 9.35
N THR A 63 12.70 -11.52 8.98
CA THR A 63 13.13 -12.05 7.68
C THR A 63 12.37 -11.43 6.50
N SER A 64 11.19 -10.86 6.74
CA SER A 64 10.44 -10.10 5.72
C SER A 64 11.14 -8.79 5.35
N VAL A 65 11.84 -8.16 6.30
CA VAL A 65 12.55 -6.89 6.07
C VAL A 65 13.63 -7.06 5.00
N ASP A 66 14.39 -8.17 5.04
CA ASP A 66 15.42 -8.46 4.03
C ASP A 66 14.82 -8.69 2.65
N ARG A 67 13.73 -9.44 2.60
CA ARG A 67 13.04 -9.76 1.35
C ARG A 67 12.45 -8.50 0.73
N MET A 68 11.85 -7.63 1.54
CA MET A 68 11.32 -6.35 1.09
C MET A 68 12.43 -5.43 0.59
N ALA A 69 13.58 -5.38 1.27
CA ALA A 69 14.71 -4.56 0.83
C ALA A 69 15.28 -4.97 -0.54
N MET A 70 15.12 -6.24 -0.92
CA MET A 70 15.54 -6.78 -2.21
C MET A 70 14.43 -6.81 -3.26
N PHE A 71 13.21 -6.34 -2.93
CA PHE A 71 12.06 -6.40 -3.81
C PHE A 71 11.75 -5.04 -4.43
N ASP A 72 11.71 -4.97 -5.76
CA ASP A 72 11.23 -3.82 -6.52
C ASP A 72 9.92 -4.19 -7.25
N ALA A 73 8.79 -3.69 -6.74
CA ALA A 73 7.48 -3.89 -7.34
C ALA A 73 7.35 -3.24 -8.73
N PHE A 74 8.16 -2.22 -9.03
CA PHE A 74 8.08 -1.44 -10.27
C PHE A 74 8.96 -2.00 -11.39
N ALA A 75 9.93 -2.87 -11.09
CA ALA A 75 10.88 -3.40 -12.06
C ALA A 75 10.21 -4.14 -13.23
N GLN A 76 9.08 -4.81 -12.97
CA GLN A 76 8.40 -5.65 -13.96
C GLN A 76 7.24 -4.93 -14.67
N ILE A 77 6.94 -3.67 -14.33
CA ILE A 77 5.84 -2.91 -14.95
C ILE A 77 5.93 -2.84 -16.48
N PRO A 78 7.11 -2.63 -17.10
CA PRO A 78 7.22 -2.62 -18.56
C PRO A 78 6.79 -3.95 -19.22
N LEU A 79 6.84 -5.07 -18.47
CA LEU A 79 6.42 -6.38 -18.96
C LEU A 79 4.89 -6.58 -18.91
N ILE A 80 4.14 -5.60 -18.38
CA ILE A 80 2.67 -5.64 -18.40
C ILE A 80 2.13 -5.55 -19.85
N GLY A 81 2.94 -5.09 -20.81
CA GLY A 81 2.59 -5.13 -22.23
C GLY A 81 1.40 -4.22 -22.58
N GLN A 82 0.55 -4.64 -23.53
CA GLN A 82 -0.59 -3.85 -24.03
C GLN A 82 -1.86 -3.94 -23.16
N ARG A 83 -1.78 -4.52 -21.96
CA ARG A 83 -2.92 -4.58 -21.04
C ARG A 83 -3.23 -3.16 -20.55
N PRO A 84 -4.48 -2.69 -20.67
CA PRO A 84 -4.90 -1.41 -20.11
C PRO A 84 -4.66 -1.37 -18.60
N LEU A 85 -4.16 -0.26 -18.08
CA LEU A 85 -3.86 -0.06 -16.66
C LEU A 85 -4.56 1.20 -16.14
N LEU A 86 -5.33 1.06 -15.07
CA LEU A 86 -5.89 2.16 -14.30
C LEU A 86 -5.21 2.21 -12.93
N MET A 87 -4.65 3.36 -12.58
CA MET A 87 -4.19 3.67 -11.22
C MET A 87 -5.15 4.66 -10.58
N VAL A 88 -5.56 4.40 -9.34
CA VAL A 88 -6.41 5.30 -8.54
C VAL A 88 -5.62 5.78 -7.34
N VAL A 89 -5.60 7.09 -7.10
CA VAL A 89 -4.78 7.70 -6.04
C VAL A 89 -5.41 8.99 -5.53
N GLY A 90 -5.30 9.27 -4.23
CA GLY A 90 -5.76 10.51 -3.64
C GLY A 90 -4.78 11.66 -3.83
N THR A 91 -5.26 12.89 -4.05
CA THR A 91 -4.36 14.06 -4.28
C THR A 91 -3.54 14.45 -3.06
N ARG A 92 -3.94 14.03 -1.85
CA ARG A 92 -3.20 14.22 -0.59
C ARG A 92 -2.44 12.99 -0.12
N ALA A 93 -2.43 11.91 -0.89
CA ALA A 93 -1.73 10.69 -0.48
C ALA A 93 -0.22 10.91 -0.47
N GLU A 94 0.44 10.73 0.69
CA GLU A 94 1.91 10.73 0.78
C GLU A 94 2.55 9.66 -0.10
N THR A 95 1.81 8.60 -0.44
CA THR A 95 2.22 7.50 -1.32
C THR A 95 1.98 7.78 -2.81
N ALA A 96 1.49 8.97 -3.19
CA ALA A 96 1.15 9.29 -4.58
C ALA A 96 2.33 9.16 -5.56
N TRP A 97 3.56 9.38 -5.08
CA TRP A 97 4.76 9.17 -5.89
C TRP A 97 4.87 7.74 -6.44
N MET A 98 4.35 6.74 -5.73
CA MET A 98 4.35 5.34 -6.19
C MET A 98 3.49 5.17 -7.44
N THR A 99 2.33 5.83 -7.48
CA THR A 99 1.47 5.89 -8.67
C THR A 99 2.17 6.62 -9.81
N THR A 100 2.83 7.74 -9.54
CA THR A 100 3.59 8.47 -10.56
C THR A 100 4.71 7.62 -11.17
N GLU A 101 5.50 6.96 -10.33
CA GLU A 101 6.61 6.08 -10.75
C GLU A 101 6.10 4.90 -11.60
N ALA A 102 5.06 4.22 -11.11
CA ALA A 102 4.44 3.11 -11.82
C ALA A 102 3.84 3.56 -13.16
N PHE A 103 3.17 4.71 -13.18
CA PHE A 103 2.58 5.29 -14.38
C PHE A 103 3.67 5.63 -15.41
N GLN A 104 4.79 6.20 -15.01
CA GLN A 104 5.89 6.53 -15.92
C GLN A 104 6.50 5.28 -16.56
N ARG A 105 6.68 4.19 -15.79
CA ARG A 105 7.25 2.93 -16.28
C ARG A 105 6.30 2.11 -17.16
N ALA A 106 4.99 2.30 -17.04
CA ALA A 106 4.00 1.57 -17.85
C ALA A 106 4.08 1.97 -19.33
N VAL A 107 4.08 0.97 -20.22
CA VAL A 107 4.26 1.17 -21.69
C VAL A 107 2.98 1.01 -22.51
N GLY A 108 1.96 0.33 -21.96
CA GLY A 108 0.66 0.13 -22.61
C GLY A 108 -0.32 1.28 -22.38
N PRO A 109 -1.60 1.12 -22.78
CA PRO A 109 -2.66 2.06 -22.45
C PRO A 109 -2.74 2.24 -20.92
N LYS A 110 -2.63 3.47 -20.45
CA LYS A 110 -2.56 3.79 -19.02
C LYS A 110 -3.34 5.04 -18.67
N GLU A 111 -3.96 5.01 -17.51
CA GLU A 111 -4.71 6.11 -16.93
C GLU A 111 -4.38 6.23 -15.44
N ALA A 112 -4.31 7.47 -14.95
CA ALA A 112 -4.30 7.78 -13.53
C ALA A 112 -5.55 8.60 -13.19
N PHE A 113 -6.37 8.10 -12.28
CA PHE A 113 -7.52 8.79 -11.72
C PHE A 113 -7.15 9.35 -10.35
N TRP A 114 -7.12 10.67 -10.27
CA TRP A 114 -6.79 11.41 -9.05
C TRP A 114 -8.08 11.78 -8.31
N VAL A 115 -8.26 11.24 -7.10
CA VAL A 115 -9.39 11.53 -6.24
C VAL A 115 -9.06 12.77 -5.42
N GLU A 116 -9.67 13.90 -5.79
CA GLU A 116 -9.41 15.20 -5.17
C GLU A 116 -9.75 15.20 -3.68
N GLY A 117 -8.83 15.71 -2.86
CA GLY A 117 -8.98 15.84 -1.41
C GLY A 117 -8.73 14.55 -0.60
N ALA A 118 -8.68 13.39 -1.24
CA ALA A 118 -8.47 12.11 -0.55
C ALA A 118 -7.01 11.91 -0.12
N SER A 119 -6.82 11.43 1.11
CA SER A 119 -5.55 10.86 1.58
C SER A 119 -5.33 9.43 1.06
N HIS A 120 -4.26 8.77 1.50
CA HIS A 120 -4.06 7.34 1.23
C HIS A 120 -5.13 6.46 1.92
N VAL A 121 -5.41 6.73 3.20
CA VAL A 121 -6.31 5.90 4.01
C VAL A 121 -7.77 6.25 3.75
N ASP A 122 -8.07 7.47 3.30
CA ASP A 122 -9.42 7.86 2.89
C ASP A 122 -9.99 6.94 1.79
N LEU A 123 -9.14 6.47 0.86
CA LEU A 123 -9.55 5.54 -0.18
C LEU A 123 -9.88 4.12 0.32
N TYR A 124 -9.70 3.84 1.62
CA TYR A 124 -10.00 2.51 2.18
C TYR A 124 -11.48 2.38 2.54
N ASP A 125 -12.09 3.43 3.09
CA ASP A 125 -13.42 3.35 3.72
C ASP A 125 -14.22 4.67 3.75
N ARG A 126 -13.69 5.81 3.25
CA ARG A 126 -14.37 7.11 3.36
C ARG A 126 -15.12 7.48 2.09
N GLU A 127 -16.42 7.73 2.24
CA GLU A 127 -17.20 8.44 1.23
C GLU A 127 -16.94 9.96 1.28
N PRO A 128 -17.00 10.67 0.14
CA PRO A 128 -17.38 10.19 -1.20
C PRO A 128 -16.23 9.54 -2.00
N TYR A 129 -15.04 9.39 -1.40
CA TYR A 129 -13.82 9.01 -2.10
C TYR A 129 -13.84 7.57 -2.60
N VAL A 130 -14.30 6.63 -1.76
CA VAL A 130 -14.47 5.22 -2.16
C VAL A 130 -15.50 5.10 -3.28
N GLY A 131 -16.65 5.78 -3.19
CA GLY A 131 -17.65 5.78 -4.24
C GLY A 131 -17.09 6.24 -5.59
N ALA A 132 -16.36 7.35 -5.62
CA ALA A 132 -15.71 7.85 -6.82
C ALA A 132 -14.68 6.85 -7.39
N ALA A 133 -13.87 6.21 -6.54
CA ALA A 133 -12.92 5.20 -6.97
C ALA A 133 -13.60 3.95 -7.57
N VAL A 134 -14.66 3.47 -6.91
CA VAL A 134 -15.44 2.31 -7.36
C VAL A 134 -16.16 2.58 -8.68
N GLU A 135 -16.75 3.76 -8.85
CA GLU A 135 -17.38 4.16 -10.11
C GLU A 135 -16.37 4.14 -11.27
N ARG A 136 -15.18 4.71 -11.06
CA ARG A 136 -14.12 4.71 -12.08
C ARG A 136 -13.64 3.29 -12.41
N LEU A 137 -13.42 2.46 -11.40
CA LEU A 137 -13.03 1.06 -11.57
C LEU A 137 -14.09 0.28 -12.35
N GLY A 138 -15.37 0.48 -12.01
CA GLY A 138 -16.50 -0.15 -12.69
C GLY A 138 -16.55 0.19 -14.17
N ALA A 139 -16.42 1.47 -14.52
CA ALA A 139 -16.37 1.93 -15.90
C ALA A 139 -15.16 1.34 -16.66
N PHE A 140 -13.97 1.35 -16.03
CA PHE A 140 -12.75 0.83 -16.63
C PHE A 140 -12.83 -0.68 -16.91
N PHE A 141 -13.27 -1.49 -15.95
CA PHE A 141 -13.40 -2.93 -16.16
C PHE A 141 -14.52 -3.27 -17.15
N THR A 142 -15.64 -2.54 -17.13
CA THR A 142 -16.72 -2.72 -18.12
C THR A 142 -16.20 -2.50 -19.55
N GLN A 143 -15.41 -1.45 -19.76
CA GLN A 143 -14.83 -1.14 -21.07
C GLN A 143 -13.79 -2.19 -21.54
N ASN A 144 -12.96 -2.69 -20.61
CA ASN A 144 -11.76 -3.46 -20.96
C ASN A 144 -11.92 -4.99 -20.81
N LEU A 145 -12.94 -5.45 -20.08
CA LEU A 145 -13.25 -6.88 -19.88
C LEU A 145 -14.61 -7.30 -20.44
N GLY A 146 -15.42 -6.36 -20.93
CA GLY A 146 -16.69 -6.68 -21.60
C GLY A 146 -16.47 -7.61 -22.82
N VAL A 147 -17.37 -8.58 -23.00
CA VAL A 147 -17.32 -9.50 -24.15
C VAL A 147 -17.44 -8.69 -25.44
N ARG A 148 -16.38 -8.70 -26.25
CA ARG A 148 -16.48 -8.25 -27.64
C ARG A 148 -17.30 -9.29 -28.39
N VAL A 149 -18.58 -9.00 -28.63
CA VAL A 149 -19.35 -9.75 -29.62
C VAL A 149 -18.79 -9.35 -30.98
N GLY A 150 -17.92 -10.21 -31.51
CA GLY A 150 -17.47 -10.13 -32.91
C GLY A 150 -18.54 -10.65 -33.85
#